data_AF-N6Y592-F1
#
_entry.id   AF-N6Y592-F1
#
_cell.length_a   1.000
_cell.length_b   1.000
_cell.length_c   1.000
_cell.angle_alpha   90.00
_cell.angle_beta   90.00
_cell.angle_gamma   90.00
#
_symmetry.space_group_name_H-M   'P 1'
#
loop_
_entity.id
_entity.type
_entity.pdbx_description
1 polymer ?
#
loop_
_entity_poly.entity_id
_entity_poly.type
_entity_poly.pdbx_seq_one_letter_code
_entity_poly.pdbx_strand_id
1 'polypeptide(L)'
;MPLLVRTPAPFKDESLLGYVLRVSEENGYDTPWHVFQLAGLAQCEMRSPSLPPKKLATILNHEARDLMELAYTSEEAAPAYKLLNHDLGRSAKDSFLRLQEPAFCPHCVQEKGYIEAFWDLSAAIACPEHHCSPISRCPACGESVRWFRPGLLRCRCGADLSEAGSISMTTATVELMGLLKAKLNRAPLEALPNTSGFPVAELDSTPLLALMRLLHTLGKRCLRSQGRSELDQRTSIITAGEVLSDWPRNYHQVLSDIGRLLAEDGLNGVGLSRQFNAFYNGLFARKALSKHVQFLKDEFVIFGLQHWGSAIIDPKLAPKPKQTEEARYISREEYARRYGLSDYKLKQMIADGVVSAKKVAAGKTHRIVIDLANTQPPADSEGIVTVREAAKIIGLPVSVLRHLRTCGAFEAKPRAGQAASWHIDDVKAFLMKGIALADMIDQEPPMISLSEVMRSKFRDANTKGDLGVCAAEAKRR
;
A
#
# COMPACT_ATOMS: atom_id res chain seq x y z
N MET A 1 29.50 -27.70 -41.16
CA MET A 1 28.69 -26.46 -41.08
C MET A 1 29.64 -25.28 -41.00
N PRO A 2 29.33 -24.14 -41.63
CA PRO A 2 30.14 -22.94 -41.46
C PRO A 2 30.08 -22.49 -40.00
N LEU A 3 31.26 -22.31 -39.40
CA LEU A 3 31.43 -21.73 -38.06
C LEU A 3 31.67 -20.23 -38.19
N LEU A 4 31.26 -19.46 -37.18
CA LEU A 4 31.64 -18.06 -37.07
C LEU A 4 33.13 -17.92 -36.75
N VAL A 5 33.74 -16.83 -37.20
CA VAL A 5 35.18 -16.57 -36.98
C VAL A 5 35.44 -16.14 -35.54
N ARG A 6 34.56 -15.27 -35.00
CA ARG A 6 34.58 -14.87 -33.59
C ARG A 6 33.39 -15.47 -32.86
N THR A 7 33.68 -16.18 -31.77
CA THR A 7 32.69 -16.90 -30.97
C THR A 7 32.89 -16.54 -29.49
N PRO A 8 32.64 -15.28 -29.10
CA PRO A 8 32.82 -14.87 -27.71
C PRO A 8 31.94 -15.72 -26.78
N ALA A 9 32.37 -15.90 -25.53
CA ALA A 9 31.52 -16.53 -24.53
C ALA A 9 30.35 -15.60 -24.14
N PRO A 10 29.15 -16.14 -23.86
CA PRO A 10 28.05 -15.37 -23.28
C PRO A 10 28.36 -14.94 -21.85
N PHE A 11 27.89 -13.76 -21.43
CA PHE A 11 27.85 -13.40 -20.01
C PHE A 11 26.63 -14.02 -19.32
N LYS A 12 26.75 -14.32 -18.02
CA LYS A 12 25.72 -15.06 -17.26
C LYS A 12 24.38 -14.34 -17.18
N ASP A 13 24.40 -13.01 -17.18
CA ASP A 13 23.23 -12.14 -17.11
C ASP A 13 22.97 -11.41 -18.44
N GLU A 14 23.54 -11.89 -19.55
CA GLU A 14 23.34 -11.31 -20.88
C GLU A 14 21.95 -11.65 -21.45
N SER A 15 21.34 -10.71 -22.17
CA SER A 15 20.16 -10.98 -22.99
C SER A 15 20.56 -11.91 -24.14
N LEU A 16 19.77 -12.94 -24.45
CA LEU A 16 20.08 -13.82 -25.61
C LEU A 16 20.10 -13.02 -26.93
N LEU A 17 19.16 -12.08 -27.11
CA LEU A 17 19.16 -11.22 -28.30
C LEU A 17 20.30 -10.19 -28.26
N GLY A 18 20.67 -9.71 -27.07
CA GLY A 18 21.87 -8.91 -26.86
C GLY A 18 23.15 -9.64 -27.26
N TYR A 19 23.29 -10.89 -26.82
CA TYR A 19 24.42 -11.76 -27.15
C TYR A 19 24.53 -12.00 -28.65
N VAL A 20 23.43 -12.34 -29.34
CA VAL A 20 23.45 -12.53 -30.80
C VAL A 20 23.83 -11.23 -31.53
N LEU A 21 23.35 -10.08 -31.05
CA LEU A 21 23.74 -8.78 -31.60
C LEU A 21 25.23 -8.49 -31.39
N ARG A 22 25.78 -8.78 -30.21
CA ARG A 22 27.21 -8.63 -29.92
C ARG A 22 28.07 -9.55 -30.78
N VAL A 23 27.70 -10.82 -30.92
CA VAL A 23 28.37 -11.78 -31.82
C VAL A 23 28.37 -11.25 -33.26
N SER A 24 27.24 -10.72 -33.73
CA SER A 24 27.11 -10.14 -35.07
C SER A 24 28.09 -8.99 -35.28
N GLU A 25 28.13 -8.06 -34.34
CA GLU A 25 29.03 -6.90 -34.34
C GLU A 25 30.50 -7.31 -34.32
N GLU A 26 30.87 -8.26 -33.46
CA GLU A 26 32.26 -8.75 -33.35
C GLU A 26 32.75 -9.43 -34.64
N ASN A 27 31.85 -10.07 -35.40
CA ASN A 27 32.15 -10.66 -36.70
C ASN A 27 32.03 -9.66 -37.87
N GLY A 28 31.74 -8.38 -37.60
CA GLY A 28 31.70 -7.32 -38.61
C GLY A 28 30.45 -7.34 -39.50
N TYR A 29 29.38 -8.01 -39.09
CA TYR A 29 28.11 -7.99 -39.81
C TYR A 29 27.33 -6.70 -39.50
N ASP A 30 26.66 -6.15 -40.50
CA ASP A 30 25.79 -4.97 -40.39
C ASP A 30 24.41 -5.30 -39.79
N THR A 31 24.08 -6.59 -39.66
CA THR A 31 22.86 -7.08 -39.03
C THR A 31 23.01 -8.49 -38.45
N PRO A 32 22.39 -8.77 -37.28
CA PRO A 32 22.32 -10.12 -36.70
C PRO A 32 21.62 -11.15 -37.58
N TRP A 33 20.95 -10.71 -38.65
CA TRP A 33 20.36 -11.60 -39.64
C TRP A 33 21.37 -12.61 -40.20
N HIS A 34 22.62 -12.21 -40.43
CA HIS A 34 23.65 -13.11 -40.94
C HIS A 34 23.93 -14.28 -40.00
N VAL A 35 23.97 -14.03 -38.69
CA VAL A 35 24.14 -15.07 -37.67
C VAL A 35 22.96 -16.03 -37.68
N PHE A 36 21.73 -15.51 -37.73
CA PHE A 36 20.53 -16.36 -37.77
C PHE A 36 20.45 -17.19 -39.06
N GLN A 37 20.79 -16.61 -40.21
CA GLN A 37 20.80 -17.31 -41.49
C GLN A 37 21.82 -18.45 -41.50
N LEU A 38 23.03 -18.21 -40.97
CA LEU A 38 24.05 -19.25 -40.81
C LEU A 38 23.60 -20.39 -39.90
N ALA A 39 22.84 -20.08 -38.85
CA ALA A 39 22.24 -21.07 -37.95
C ALA A 39 21.05 -21.84 -38.55
N GLY A 40 20.61 -21.52 -39.78
CA GLY A 40 19.44 -22.13 -40.42
C GLY A 40 18.13 -21.76 -39.74
N LEU A 41 18.03 -20.53 -39.22
CA LEU A 41 16.82 -19.99 -38.60
C LEU A 41 15.94 -19.24 -39.62
N ALA A 42 14.64 -19.51 -39.58
CA ALA A 42 13.65 -18.76 -40.33
C ALA A 42 13.36 -17.40 -39.66
N GLN A 43 12.91 -16.43 -40.46
CA GLN A 43 12.64 -15.07 -39.97
C GLN A 43 11.57 -15.01 -38.86
N CYS A 44 10.63 -15.95 -38.85
CA CYS A 44 9.60 -16.06 -37.81
C CYS A 44 10.15 -16.54 -36.46
N GLU A 45 11.25 -17.31 -36.43
CA GLU A 45 11.87 -17.82 -35.20
C GLU A 45 12.60 -16.72 -34.41
N MET A 46 12.94 -15.60 -35.05
CA MET A 46 13.84 -14.55 -34.51
C MET A 46 13.15 -13.59 -33.54
N ARG A 47 11.84 -13.43 -33.67
CA ARG A 47 11.01 -12.55 -32.83
C ARG A 47 10.20 -13.33 -31.81
N SER A 48 10.37 -14.64 -31.81
CA SER A 48 9.67 -15.56 -30.93
C SER A 48 10.52 -15.82 -29.68
N PRO A 49 9.92 -15.95 -28.50
CA PRO A 49 10.63 -16.49 -27.35
C PRO A 49 11.13 -17.93 -27.61
N SER A 50 10.60 -18.63 -28.63
CA SER A 50 11.02 -19.98 -29.03
C SER A 50 12.32 -20.04 -29.85
N LEU A 51 13.16 -19.00 -29.82
CA LEU A 51 14.47 -18.99 -30.50
C LEU A 51 15.31 -20.20 -30.03
N PRO A 52 15.64 -21.17 -30.91
CA PRO A 52 16.26 -22.42 -30.47
C PRO A 52 17.77 -22.25 -30.22
N PRO A 53 18.24 -22.30 -28.97
CA PRO A 53 19.65 -22.08 -28.63
C PRO A 53 20.57 -23.14 -29.25
N LYS A 54 20.08 -24.37 -29.46
CA LYS A 54 20.81 -25.47 -30.09
C LYS A 54 21.31 -25.13 -31.50
N LYS A 55 20.51 -24.46 -32.32
CA LYS A 55 20.91 -24.05 -33.68
C LYS A 55 22.04 -23.01 -33.65
N LEU A 56 21.95 -22.06 -32.71
CA LEU A 56 22.98 -21.03 -32.50
C LEU A 56 24.28 -21.63 -31.98
N ALA A 57 24.20 -22.56 -31.02
CA ALA A 57 25.36 -23.23 -30.42
C ALA A 57 26.25 -23.89 -31.48
N THR A 58 25.64 -24.54 -32.48
CA THR A 58 26.36 -25.24 -33.55
C THR A 58 27.25 -24.33 -34.37
N ILE A 59 26.83 -23.09 -34.67
CA ILE A 59 27.65 -22.14 -35.45
C ILE A 59 28.64 -21.35 -34.59
N LEU A 60 28.41 -21.32 -33.28
CA LEU A 60 29.23 -20.63 -32.28
C LEU A 60 30.31 -21.52 -31.66
N ASN A 61 30.35 -22.81 -32.00
CA ASN A 61 31.25 -23.78 -31.37
C ASN A 61 31.15 -23.80 -29.83
N HIS A 62 29.94 -23.57 -29.30
CA HIS A 62 29.64 -23.65 -27.87
C HIS A 62 28.80 -24.90 -27.57
N GLU A 63 28.81 -25.35 -26.32
CA GLU A 63 27.86 -26.37 -25.93
C GLU A 63 26.45 -25.78 -25.88
N ALA A 64 25.44 -26.55 -26.31
CA ALA A 64 24.05 -26.08 -26.31
C ALA A 64 23.57 -25.64 -24.91
N ARG A 65 24.12 -26.24 -23.85
CA ARG A 65 23.78 -25.91 -22.45
C ARG A 65 24.09 -24.46 -22.10
N ASP A 66 25.18 -23.90 -22.64
CA ASP A 66 25.66 -22.55 -22.28
C ASP A 66 24.66 -21.49 -22.80
N LEU A 67 24.07 -21.73 -23.97
CA LEU A 67 23.03 -20.86 -24.54
C LEU A 67 21.62 -21.15 -24.01
N MET A 68 21.38 -22.35 -23.47
CA MET A 68 20.11 -22.67 -22.82
C MET A 68 19.88 -21.87 -21.54
N GLU A 69 20.94 -21.41 -20.87
CA GLU A 69 20.82 -20.54 -19.70
C GLU A 69 20.23 -19.17 -20.06
N LEU A 70 20.55 -18.66 -21.25
CA LEU A 70 20.03 -17.39 -21.78
C LEU A 70 18.67 -17.53 -22.47
N ALA A 71 18.28 -18.76 -22.84
CA ALA A 71 17.09 -19.01 -23.64
C ALA A 71 15.79 -18.62 -22.92
N TYR A 72 14.81 -18.16 -23.70
CA TYR A 72 13.51 -17.74 -23.19
C TYR A 72 12.50 -18.89 -23.03
N THR A 73 12.85 -20.11 -23.42
CA THR A 73 11.97 -21.29 -23.28
C THR A 73 12.66 -22.46 -22.57
N SER A 74 11.88 -23.27 -21.84
CA SER A 74 12.32 -24.57 -21.32
C SER A 74 12.26 -25.64 -22.42
N GLU A 75 13.05 -26.72 -22.28
CA GLU A 75 13.04 -27.88 -23.19
C GLU A 75 11.87 -28.86 -22.92
N GLU A 76 10.90 -28.49 -22.07
CA GLU A 76 9.73 -29.32 -21.72
C GLU A 76 8.75 -29.51 -22.88
N ALA A 77 7.96 -30.59 -22.83
CA ALA A 77 6.97 -30.95 -23.85
C ALA A 77 5.85 -29.89 -24.08
N ALA A 78 5.68 -28.93 -23.16
CA ALA A 78 4.77 -27.81 -23.31
C ALA A 78 5.54 -26.48 -23.24
N PRO A 79 5.23 -25.47 -24.09
CA PRO A 79 6.00 -24.24 -24.16
C PRO A 79 5.93 -23.45 -22.85
N ALA A 80 7.05 -23.47 -22.13
CA ALA A 80 7.29 -22.73 -20.90
C ALA A 80 8.24 -21.59 -21.15
N TYR A 81 7.84 -20.37 -20.83
CA TYR A 81 8.69 -19.19 -20.93
C TYR A 81 9.51 -19.03 -19.65
N LYS A 82 10.76 -18.60 -19.81
CA LYS A 82 11.67 -18.32 -18.71
C LYS A 82 12.57 -17.13 -19.02
N LEU A 83 13.24 -16.62 -17.98
CA LEU A 83 14.35 -15.68 -18.12
C LEU A 83 15.35 -15.94 -16.99
N LEU A 84 16.61 -16.22 -17.32
CA LEU A 84 17.64 -16.64 -16.34
C LEU A 84 17.11 -17.73 -15.37
N ASN A 85 16.42 -18.73 -15.92
CA ASN A 85 15.79 -19.84 -15.18
C ASN A 85 14.65 -19.46 -14.20
N HIS A 86 14.12 -18.23 -14.25
CA HIS A 86 12.85 -17.90 -13.62
C HIS A 86 11.68 -18.33 -14.52
N ASP A 87 10.71 -19.07 -13.98
CA ASP A 87 9.47 -19.39 -14.70
C ASP A 87 8.64 -18.12 -14.94
N LEU A 88 8.29 -17.88 -16.21
CA LEU A 88 7.44 -16.80 -16.68
C LEU A 88 6.10 -17.33 -17.24
N GLY A 89 5.80 -18.60 -17.02
CA GLY A 89 4.51 -19.20 -17.33
C GLY A 89 4.45 -19.77 -18.74
N ARG A 90 3.22 -20.01 -19.23
CA ARG A 90 2.97 -20.72 -20.50
C ARG A 90 2.30 -19.84 -21.57
N SER A 91 2.06 -18.55 -21.28
CA SER A 91 1.39 -17.59 -22.16
C SER A 91 2.39 -16.55 -22.65
N ALA A 92 2.58 -16.41 -23.97
CA ALA A 92 3.47 -15.39 -24.53
C ALA A 92 3.01 -13.97 -24.18
N LYS A 93 1.70 -13.76 -24.03
CA LYS A 93 1.12 -12.46 -23.67
C LYS A 93 1.36 -12.10 -22.20
N ASP A 94 1.43 -13.12 -21.34
CA ASP A 94 1.57 -12.95 -19.89
C ASP A 94 2.96 -13.40 -19.38
N SER A 95 3.94 -13.54 -20.28
CA SER A 95 5.33 -13.83 -19.93
C SER A 95 6.08 -12.58 -19.47
N PHE A 96 5.56 -11.39 -19.80
CA PHE A 96 6.19 -10.10 -19.49
C PHE A 96 7.58 -9.94 -20.12
N LEU A 97 7.85 -10.65 -21.23
CA LEU A 97 9.07 -10.50 -22.01
C LEU A 97 8.94 -9.37 -23.04
N ARG A 98 9.96 -8.53 -23.16
CA ARG A 98 10.11 -7.43 -24.12
C ARG A 98 11.14 -7.84 -25.19
N LEU A 99 10.70 -8.64 -26.16
CA LEU A 99 11.60 -9.15 -27.21
C LEU A 99 11.57 -8.36 -28.53
N GLN A 100 10.52 -7.57 -28.79
CA GLN A 100 10.35 -6.88 -30.09
C GLN A 100 10.75 -5.41 -30.08
N GLU A 101 10.74 -4.80 -28.89
CA GLU A 101 10.96 -3.37 -28.69
C GLU A 101 12.08 -3.20 -27.66
N PRO A 102 13.34 -3.47 -28.03
CA PRO A 102 14.45 -3.39 -27.09
C PRO A 102 14.54 -2.01 -26.46
N ALA A 103 14.77 -1.99 -25.16
CA ALA A 103 15.14 -0.78 -24.45
C ALA A 103 16.21 -1.11 -23.43
N PHE A 104 17.27 -0.32 -23.37
CA PHE A 104 18.42 -0.61 -22.52
C PHE A 104 19.07 0.70 -22.03
N CYS A 105 20.00 0.62 -21.08
CA CYS A 105 20.81 1.77 -20.70
C CYS A 105 22.07 1.83 -21.57
N PRO A 106 22.31 2.90 -22.34
CA PRO A 106 23.53 3.01 -23.15
C PRO A 106 24.80 3.05 -22.30
N HIS A 107 24.75 3.62 -21.08
CA HIS A 107 25.88 3.68 -20.17
C HIS A 107 26.28 2.28 -19.64
N CYS A 108 25.30 1.45 -19.23
CA CYS A 108 25.59 0.05 -18.88
C CYS A 108 26.26 -0.70 -20.03
N VAL A 109 25.81 -0.48 -21.27
CA VAL A 109 26.40 -1.15 -22.43
C VAL A 109 27.82 -0.65 -22.71
N GLN A 110 28.09 0.65 -22.54
CA GLN A 110 29.44 1.21 -22.66
C GLN A 110 30.40 0.63 -21.60
N GLU A 111 29.95 0.52 -20.35
CA GLU A 111 30.77 0.03 -19.23
C GLU A 111 31.00 -1.48 -19.29
N LYS A 112 29.96 -2.24 -19.63
CA LYS A 112 29.98 -3.72 -19.54
C LYS A 112 30.28 -4.39 -20.88
N GLY A 113 29.99 -3.73 -22.00
CA GLY A 113 30.15 -4.29 -23.34
C GLY A 113 29.04 -5.24 -23.79
N TYR A 114 27.93 -5.34 -23.05
CA TYR A 114 26.79 -6.19 -23.40
C TYR A 114 25.45 -5.64 -22.87
N ILE A 115 24.34 -6.16 -23.37
CA ILE A 115 22.98 -5.84 -22.90
C ILE A 115 22.54 -6.92 -21.90
N GLU A 116 22.24 -6.52 -20.67
CA GLU A 116 21.76 -7.42 -19.62
C GLU A 116 20.33 -7.93 -19.88
N ALA A 117 20.05 -9.17 -19.50
CA ALA A 117 18.76 -9.84 -19.57
C ALA A 117 17.66 -9.13 -18.77
N PHE A 118 18.02 -8.29 -17.77
CA PHE A 118 17.08 -7.42 -17.06
C PHE A 118 16.21 -6.60 -18.03
N TRP A 119 16.80 -6.12 -19.13
CA TRP A 119 16.12 -5.32 -20.14
C TRP A 119 15.09 -6.10 -20.97
N ASP A 120 15.15 -7.43 -20.95
CA ASP A 120 14.15 -8.30 -21.58
C ASP A 120 12.86 -8.38 -20.74
N LEU A 121 12.81 -7.84 -19.52
CA LEU A 121 11.58 -7.69 -18.75
C LEU A 121 10.80 -6.44 -19.19
N SER A 122 9.50 -6.60 -19.45
CA SER A 122 8.62 -5.47 -19.79
C SER A 122 8.50 -4.43 -18.67
N ALA A 123 8.80 -4.84 -17.42
CA ALA A 123 8.83 -3.96 -16.26
C ALA A 123 10.13 -3.16 -16.11
N ALA A 124 11.20 -3.47 -16.86
CA ALA A 124 12.45 -2.72 -16.82
C ALA A 124 12.26 -1.34 -17.50
N ILE A 125 12.03 -0.31 -16.69
CA ILE A 125 11.68 1.05 -17.14
C ILE A 125 12.67 2.13 -16.69
N ALA A 126 13.65 1.77 -15.87
CA ALA A 126 14.75 2.63 -15.44
C ALA A 126 16.01 1.79 -15.22
N CYS A 127 17.18 2.42 -15.34
CA CYS A 127 18.46 1.83 -14.99
C CYS A 127 18.71 2.00 -13.49
N PRO A 128 18.89 0.91 -12.72
CA PRO A 128 19.24 1.02 -11.31
C PRO A 128 20.69 1.48 -11.08
N GLU A 129 21.58 1.36 -12.06
CA GLU A 129 22.98 1.82 -11.96
C GLU A 129 23.13 3.31 -12.30
N HIS A 130 22.51 3.76 -13.39
CA HIS A 130 22.67 5.13 -13.92
C HIS A 130 21.47 6.05 -13.67
N HIS A 131 20.46 5.55 -12.95
CA HIS A 131 19.29 6.30 -12.49
C HIS A 131 18.52 7.03 -13.61
N CYS A 132 18.52 6.44 -14.80
CA CYS A 132 17.97 7.07 -16.01
C CYS A 132 16.96 6.17 -16.73
N SER A 133 16.12 6.78 -17.57
CA SER A 133 15.24 6.07 -18.50
C SER A 133 16.07 5.31 -19.53
N PRO A 134 15.69 4.08 -19.91
CA PRO A 134 16.34 3.37 -21.00
C PRO A 134 16.08 4.07 -22.34
N ILE A 135 17.03 3.92 -23.27
CA ILE A 135 16.83 4.30 -24.66
C ILE A 135 15.93 3.27 -25.34
N SER A 136 14.84 3.73 -25.96
CA SER A 136 13.93 2.91 -26.77
C SER A 136 13.70 3.47 -28.17
N ARG A 137 14.14 4.71 -28.41
CA ARG A 137 14.10 5.42 -29.69
C ARG A 137 15.44 6.07 -29.96
N CYS A 138 15.85 6.08 -31.22
CA CYS A 138 17.08 6.75 -31.63
C CYS A 138 16.87 8.27 -31.59
N PRO A 139 17.77 9.04 -30.94
CA PRO A 139 17.66 10.50 -30.90
C PRO A 139 17.88 11.16 -32.28
N ALA A 140 18.65 10.52 -33.16
CA ALA A 140 18.97 11.08 -34.48
C ALA A 140 17.86 10.87 -35.52
N CYS A 141 17.25 9.68 -35.58
CA CYS A 141 16.21 9.38 -36.58
C CYS A 141 14.78 9.28 -36.01
N GLY A 142 14.59 9.29 -34.69
CA GLY A 142 13.28 9.20 -34.03
C GLY A 142 12.64 7.80 -34.01
N GLU A 143 13.16 6.87 -34.82
CA GLU A 143 12.66 5.50 -34.94
C GLU A 143 12.91 4.68 -33.67
N SER A 144 12.01 3.73 -33.41
CA SER A 144 12.18 2.77 -32.31
C SER A 144 13.44 1.94 -32.53
N VAL A 145 14.21 1.74 -31.48
CA VAL A 145 15.39 0.87 -31.50
C VAL A 145 14.95 -0.57 -31.79
N ARG A 146 15.67 -1.26 -32.68
CA ARG A 146 15.39 -2.64 -33.10
C ARG A 146 16.62 -3.52 -32.88
N TRP A 147 16.43 -4.84 -32.77
CA TRP A 147 17.56 -5.79 -32.68
C TRP A 147 18.36 -5.89 -33.98
N PHE A 148 17.71 -5.72 -35.14
CA PHE A 148 18.34 -5.75 -36.45
C PHE A 148 19.06 -4.42 -36.74
N ARG A 149 20.25 -4.27 -36.16
CA ARG A 149 21.10 -3.09 -36.26
C ARG A 149 22.59 -3.51 -36.23
N PRO A 150 23.54 -2.64 -36.66
CA PRO A 150 24.94 -3.04 -36.83
C PRO A 150 25.70 -3.35 -35.54
N GLY A 151 25.22 -2.90 -34.39
CA GLY A 151 25.92 -3.12 -33.13
C GLY A 151 25.09 -2.76 -31.90
N LEU A 152 25.64 -3.04 -30.72
CA LEU A 152 24.96 -2.82 -29.45
C LEU A 152 24.56 -1.35 -29.27
N LEU A 153 25.49 -0.43 -29.58
CA LEU A 153 25.33 1.02 -29.49
C LEU A 153 25.15 1.72 -30.83
N ARG A 154 24.96 0.99 -31.94
CA ARG A 154 24.75 1.61 -33.27
C ARG A 154 23.32 1.45 -33.75
N CYS A 155 22.67 2.56 -34.08
CA CYS A 155 21.36 2.54 -34.70
C CYS A 155 21.44 1.99 -36.13
N ARG A 156 20.30 1.53 -36.67
CA ARG A 156 20.16 1.19 -38.09
C ARG A 156 20.44 2.37 -39.02
N CYS A 157 20.19 3.61 -38.58
CA CYS A 157 20.54 4.80 -39.36
C CYS A 157 22.04 5.18 -39.30
N GLY A 158 22.86 4.42 -38.56
CA GLY A 158 24.29 4.68 -38.37
C GLY A 158 24.62 5.59 -37.17
N ALA A 159 23.62 6.22 -36.55
CA ALA A 159 23.84 7.06 -35.37
C ALA A 159 24.35 6.26 -34.16
N ASP A 160 25.22 6.87 -33.36
CA ASP A 160 25.66 6.34 -32.08
C ASP A 160 24.58 6.55 -31.00
N LEU A 161 24.17 5.46 -30.36
CA LEU A 161 23.20 5.44 -29.28
C LEU A 161 23.85 5.75 -27.92
N SER A 162 25.19 5.76 -27.86
CA SER A 162 25.97 6.14 -26.67
C SER A 162 25.73 7.59 -26.25
N GLU A 163 25.48 8.47 -27.24
CA GLU A 163 25.27 9.90 -27.08
C GLU A 163 23.81 10.27 -26.73
N ALA A 164 22.95 9.28 -26.53
CA ALA A 164 21.56 9.54 -26.20
C ALA A 164 21.41 10.23 -24.83
N GLY A 165 20.66 11.34 -24.82
CA GLY A 165 20.36 12.08 -23.60
C GLY A 165 19.73 11.19 -22.52
N SER A 166 20.13 11.40 -21.27
CA SER A 166 19.64 10.64 -20.13
C SER A 166 18.54 11.41 -19.39
N ILE A 167 17.35 10.83 -19.30
CA ILE A 167 16.23 11.37 -18.50
C ILE A 167 16.31 10.74 -17.12
N SER A 168 16.49 11.56 -16.07
CA SER A 168 16.53 11.07 -14.68
C SER A 168 15.19 10.50 -14.23
N MET A 169 15.22 9.49 -13.35
CA MET A 169 14.05 8.80 -12.81
C MET A 169 13.93 9.02 -11.30
N THR A 170 12.72 8.86 -10.75
CA THR A 170 12.49 9.00 -9.30
C THR A 170 13.19 7.90 -8.50
N THR A 171 13.62 8.22 -7.27
CA THR A 171 14.29 7.27 -6.36
C THR A 171 13.48 5.98 -6.17
N ALA A 172 12.17 6.08 -5.93
CA ALA A 172 11.30 4.91 -5.78
C ALA A 172 11.28 4.02 -7.04
N THR A 173 11.30 4.62 -8.23
CA THR A 173 11.36 3.84 -9.48
C THR A 173 12.71 3.13 -9.61
N VAL A 174 13.81 3.85 -9.33
CA VAL A 174 15.18 3.31 -9.40
C VAL A 174 15.37 2.16 -8.41
N GLU A 175 14.95 2.33 -7.16
CA GLU A 175 15.02 1.28 -6.14
C GLU A 175 14.16 0.06 -6.51
N LEU A 176 12.94 0.26 -7.03
CA LEU A 176 12.11 -0.85 -7.53
C LEU A 176 12.82 -1.61 -8.66
N MET A 177 13.45 -0.91 -9.61
CA MET A 177 14.22 -1.55 -10.68
C MET A 177 15.42 -2.32 -10.13
N GLY A 178 16.10 -1.79 -9.11
CA GLY A 178 17.19 -2.46 -8.40
C GLY A 178 16.73 -3.76 -7.75
N LEU A 179 15.61 -3.73 -7.04
CA LEU A 179 15.00 -4.91 -6.42
C LEU A 179 14.61 -5.97 -7.48
N LEU A 180 14.01 -5.55 -8.60
CA LEU A 180 13.67 -6.44 -9.70
C LEU A 180 14.89 -7.08 -10.36
N LYS A 181 15.94 -6.28 -10.58
CA LYS A 181 17.20 -6.75 -11.15
C LYS A 181 17.91 -7.75 -10.23
N ALA A 182 18.04 -7.42 -8.95
CA ALA A 182 18.60 -8.34 -7.95
C ALA A 182 17.80 -9.63 -7.88
N LYS A 183 16.46 -9.54 -7.88
CA LYS A 183 15.59 -10.72 -7.88
C LYS A 183 15.80 -11.61 -9.10
N LEU A 184 15.90 -11.02 -10.30
CA LEU A 184 16.18 -11.75 -11.53
C LEU A 184 17.55 -12.44 -11.48
N ASN A 185 18.54 -11.80 -10.88
CA ASN A 185 19.88 -12.33 -10.69
C ASN A 185 20.04 -13.23 -9.46
N ARG A 186 18.95 -13.50 -8.73
CA ARG A 186 18.94 -14.24 -7.44
C ARG A 186 19.92 -13.68 -6.40
N ALA A 187 20.13 -12.37 -6.43
CA ALA A 187 20.89 -11.64 -5.42
C ALA A 187 19.99 -11.28 -4.22
N PRO A 188 20.53 -11.17 -3.00
CA PRO A 188 19.76 -10.84 -1.81
C PRO A 188 19.21 -9.41 -1.89
N LEU A 189 17.89 -9.25 -1.74
CA LEU A 189 17.23 -7.94 -1.82
C LEU A 189 17.47 -7.09 -0.57
N GLU A 190 17.68 -7.71 0.60
CA GLU A 190 17.89 -7.01 1.88
C GLU A 190 19.16 -6.16 1.92
N ALA A 191 20.15 -6.48 1.08
CA ALA A 191 21.40 -5.74 0.98
C ALA A 191 21.27 -4.47 0.11
N LEU A 192 20.15 -4.26 -0.56
CA LEU A 192 19.93 -3.12 -1.44
C LEU A 192 19.42 -1.89 -0.66
N PRO A 193 19.70 -0.67 -1.16
CA PRO A 193 19.05 0.54 -0.67
C PRO A 193 17.52 0.42 -0.76
N ASN A 194 16.84 0.76 0.34
CA ASN A 194 15.39 0.78 0.43
C ASN A 194 14.91 2.05 1.14
N THR A 195 15.41 3.20 0.69
CA THR A 195 15.09 4.51 1.27
C THR A 195 13.64 4.91 1.01
N SER A 196 13.04 4.39 -0.06
CA SER A 196 11.63 4.59 -0.38
C SER A 196 10.70 3.66 0.41
N GLY A 197 11.19 2.76 1.26
CA GLY A 197 10.36 1.98 2.18
C GLY A 197 9.46 0.93 1.52
N PHE A 198 9.99 0.14 0.58
CA PHE A 198 9.30 -1.00 -0.01
C PHE A 198 9.17 -2.19 0.97
N PRO A 199 8.13 -3.04 0.84
CA PRO A 199 7.97 -4.27 1.60
C PRO A 199 8.90 -5.38 1.09
N VAL A 200 10.21 -5.24 1.33
CA VAL A 200 11.26 -6.06 0.69
C VAL A 200 11.09 -7.56 0.96
N ALA A 201 10.74 -7.97 2.18
CA ALA A 201 10.57 -9.38 2.53
C ALA A 201 9.43 -10.05 1.73
N GLU A 202 8.32 -9.33 1.55
CA GLU A 202 7.17 -9.78 0.75
C GLU A 202 7.51 -9.84 -0.74
N LEU A 203 8.27 -8.85 -1.25
CA LEU A 203 8.74 -8.85 -2.64
C LEU A 203 9.74 -9.98 -2.91
N ASP A 204 10.60 -10.30 -1.94
CA ASP A 204 11.59 -11.37 -2.07
C ASP A 204 10.95 -12.77 -2.07
N SER A 205 10.04 -13.02 -1.14
CA SER A 205 9.29 -14.29 -1.08
C SER A 205 8.32 -14.51 -2.26
N THR A 206 8.00 -13.47 -3.03
CA THR A 206 7.11 -13.56 -4.20
C THR A 206 7.86 -14.03 -5.45
N PRO A 207 7.47 -15.10 -6.17
CA PRO A 207 8.10 -15.50 -7.44
C PRO A 207 8.03 -14.40 -8.50
N LEU A 208 9.05 -14.30 -9.37
CA LEU A 208 9.18 -13.23 -10.36
C LEU A 208 7.91 -13.04 -11.23
N LEU A 209 7.33 -14.11 -11.76
CA LEU A 209 6.08 -14.03 -12.54
C LEU A 209 4.91 -13.44 -11.74
N ALA A 210 4.77 -13.84 -10.48
CA ALA A 210 3.73 -13.29 -9.61
C ALA A 210 3.97 -11.82 -9.31
N LEU A 211 5.22 -11.43 -9.09
CA LEU A 211 5.62 -10.03 -8.91
C LEU A 211 5.33 -9.19 -10.16
N MET A 212 5.68 -9.68 -11.35
CA MET A 212 5.35 -9.00 -12.61
C MET A 212 3.84 -8.82 -12.78
N ARG A 213 3.05 -9.86 -12.50
CA ARG A 213 1.59 -9.79 -12.54
C ARG A 213 1.03 -8.81 -11.53
N LEU A 214 1.60 -8.78 -10.32
CA LEU A 214 1.21 -7.85 -9.25
C LEU A 214 1.44 -6.41 -9.70
N LEU A 215 2.67 -6.05 -10.10
CA LEU A 215 3.00 -4.68 -10.49
C LEU A 215 2.08 -4.18 -11.62
N HIS A 216 1.94 -4.97 -12.69
CA HIS A 216 1.06 -4.60 -13.79
C HIS A 216 -0.41 -4.51 -13.38
N THR A 217 -0.89 -5.40 -12.51
CA THR A 217 -2.30 -5.40 -12.09
C THR A 217 -2.58 -4.25 -11.15
N LEU A 218 -1.72 -4.01 -10.17
CA LEU A 218 -1.86 -2.96 -9.18
C LEU A 218 -1.88 -1.59 -9.86
N GLY A 219 -0.86 -1.27 -10.65
CA GLY A 219 -0.78 0.01 -11.36
C GLY A 219 -1.97 0.26 -12.27
N LYS A 220 -2.37 -0.73 -13.09
CA LYS A 220 -3.55 -0.59 -13.95
C LYS A 220 -4.85 -0.37 -13.17
N ARG A 221 -4.98 -0.94 -11.96
CA ARG A 221 -6.17 -0.75 -11.14
C ARG A 221 -6.21 0.65 -10.54
N CYS A 222 -5.08 1.14 -10.03
CA CYS A 222 -4.95 2.49 -9.51
C CYS A 222 -5.22 3.56 -10.58
N LEU A 223 -4.65 3.39 -11.78
CA LEU A 223 -4.89 4.30 -12.91
C LEU A 223 -6.36 4.30 -13.36
N ARG A 224 -6.99 3.12 -13.43
CA ARG A 224 -8.41 3.02 -13.79
C ARG A 224 -9.33 3.67 -12.78
N SER A 225 -9.02 3.55 -11.48
CA SER A 225 -9.80 4.23 -10.45
C SER A 225 -9.66 5.76 -10.50
N GLN A 226 -8.61 6.27 -11.15
CA GLN A 226 -8.43 7.70 -11.41
C GLN A 226 -9.02 8.15 -12.77
N GLY A 227 -9.83 7.30 -13.43
CA GLY A 227 -10.49 7.63 -14.69
C GLY A 227 -9.59 7.62 -15.93
N ARG A 228 -8.37 7.06 -15.86
CA ARG A 228 -7.48 6.93 -17.03
C ARG A 228 -7.91 5.77 -17.93
N SER A 229 -8.16 6.07 -19.21
CA SER A 229 -8.58 5.09 -20.24
C SER A 229 -7.40 4.45 -20.98
N GLU A 230 -6.41 5.25 -21.36
CA GLU A 230 -5.16 4.77 -21.94
C GLU A 230 -4.18 4.36 -20.83
N LEU A 231 -3.72 3.11 -20.90
CA LEU A 231 -2.89 2.49 -19.86
C LEU A 231 -1.63 1.94 -20.49
N ASP A 232 -0.60 2.77 -20.58
CA ASP A 232 0.72 2.30 -21.00
C ASP A 232 1.38 1.47 -19.87
N GLN A 233 2.24 0.54 -20.27
CA GLN A 233 2.92 -0.35 -19.33
C GLN A 233 3.86 0.40 -18.39
N ARG A 234 4.57 1.43 -18.90
CA ARG A 234 5.56 2.16 -18.13
C ARG A 234 4.90 2.90 -16.97
N THR A 235 3.85 3.67 -17.23
CA THR A 235 3.07 4.37 -16.20
C THR A 235 2.46 3.38 -15.22
N SER A 236 1.98 2.22 -15.70
CA SER A 236 1.47 1.17 -14.80
C SER A 236 2.53 0.69 -13.79
N ILE A 237 3.78 0.50 -14.23
CA ILE A 237 4.87 0.09 -13.34
C ILE A 237 5.28 1.21 -12.39
N ILE A 238 5.35 2.46 -12.87
CA ILE A 238 5.63 3.64 -12.02
C ILE A 238 4.57 3.74 -10.91
N THR A 239 3.28 3.72 -11.27
CA THR A 239 2.19 3.80 -10.29
C THR A 239 2.22 2.64 -9.30
N ALA A 240 2.55 1.43 -9.74
CA ALA A 240 2.69 0.30 -8.82
C ALA A 240 3.86 0.50 -7.84
N GLY A 241 4.97 1.06 -8.30
CA GLY A 241 6.11 1.44 -7.45
C GLY A 241 5.74 2.50 -6.44
N GLU A 242 5.04 3.55 -6.86
CA GLU A 242 4.55 4.62 -5.97
C GLU A 242 3.64 4.05 -4.87
N VAL A 243 2.70 3.17 -5.23
CA VAL A 243 1.78 2.52 -4.27
C VAL A 243 2.52 1.64 -3.26
N LEU A 244 3.60 0.97 -3.69
CA LEU A 244 4.38 0.06 -2.85
C LEU A 244 5.51 0.76 -2.09
N SER A 245 5.82 2.02 -2.41
CA SER A 245 6.74 2.86 -1.64
C SER A 245 6.04 3.46 -0.41
N ASP A 246 6.82 3.93 0.56
CA ASP A 246 6.37 4.35 1.90
C ASP A 246 5.34 3.38 2.48
N TRP A 247 5.63 2.08 2.38
CA TRP A 247 4.69 1.03 2.74
C TRP A 247 4.43 1.01 4.26
N PRO A 248 3.17 0.89 4.71
CA PRO A 248 1.92 0.76 3.94
C PRO A 248 1.17 2.08 3.67
N ARG A 249 1.76 3.24 4.00
CA ARG A 249 1.07 4.54 3.98
C ARG A 249 0.53 4.90 2.60
N ASN A 250 1.33 4.78 1.53
CA ASN A 250 0.86 5.12 0.19
C ASN A 250 -0.26 4.20 -0.29
N TYR A 251 -0.22 2.92 0.08
CA TYR A 251 -1.31 1.99 -0.20
C TYR A 251 -2.62 2.45 0.45
N HIS A 252 -2.58 2.85 1.73
CA HIS A 252 -3.74 3.41 2.43
C HIS A 252 -4.23 4.73 1.83
N GLN A 253 -3.33 5.58 1.35
CA GLN A 253 -3.68 6.83 0.68
C GLN A 253 -4.45 6.55 -0.61
N VAL A 254 -3.94 5.66 -1.46
CA VAL A 254 -4.62 5.26 -2.69
C VAL A 254 -6.00 4.65 -2.41
N LEU A 255 -6.12 3.77 -1.42
CA LEU A 255 -7.43 3.22 -1.03
C LEU A 255 -8.38 4.32 -0.53
N SER A 256 -7.88 5.29 0.23
CA SER A 256 -8.69 6.43 0.68
C SER A 256 -9.19 7.26 -0.49
N ASP A 257 -8.33 7.53 -1.48
CA ASP A 257 -8.68 8.31 -2.67
C ASP A 257 -9.73 7.60 -3.52
N ILE A 258 -9.54 6.29 -3.75
CA ILE A 258 -10.51 5.43 -4.43
C ILE A 258 -11.85 5.45 -3.69
N GLY A 259 -11.80 5.33 -2.36
CA GLY A 259 -13.00 5.32 -1.53
C GLY A 259 -13.76 6.64 -1.57
N ARG A 260 -13.06 7.79 -1.57
CA ARG A 260 -13.70 9.12 -1.67
C ARG A 260 -14.44 9.28 -2.99
N LEU A 261 -13.80 8.93 -4.11
CA LEU A 261 -14.42 8.98 -5.44
C LEU A 261 -15.69 8.12 -5.51
N LEU A 262 -15.64 6.90 -4.96
CA LEU A 262 -16.80 6.00 -4.94
C LEU A 262 -17.94 6.51 -4.05
N ALA A 263 -17.62 7.24 -2.98
CA ALA A 263 -18.63 7.86 -2.11
C ALA A 263 -19.34 9.03 -2.80
N GLU A 264 -18.60 9.84 -3.58
CA GLU A 264 -19.15 10.93 -4.40
C GLU A 264 -20.15 10.40 -5.46
N ASP A 265 -19.87 9.23 -6.04
CA ASP A 265 -20.73 8.55 -7.01
C ASP A 265 -21.97 7.86 -6.37
N GLY A 266 -22.17 7.99 -5.06
CA GLY A 266 -23.29 7.37 -4.34
C GLY A 266 -23.20 5.84 -4.23
N LEU A 267 -22.04 5.25 -4.57
CA LEU A 267 -21.80 3.81 -4.52
C LEU A 267 -21.44 3.37 -3.08
N ASN A 268 -22.44 3.41 -2.20
CA ASN A 268 -22.30 2.94 -0.82
C ASN A 268 -22.50 1.42 -0.74
N GLY A 269 -21.46 0.67 -1.10
CA GLY A 269 -21.40 -0.79 -0.90
C GLY A 269 -21.41 -1.15 0.59
N VAL A 270 -22.18 -2.18 0.96
CA VAL A 270 -22.39 -2.60 2.36
C VAL A 270 -21.10 -3.01 3.08
N GLY A 271 -20.23 -3.72 2.38
CA GLY A 271 -19.00 -4.30 2.91
C GLY A 271 -17.78 -3.78 2.18
N LEU A 272 -16.63 -3.77 2.86
CA LEU A 272 -15.39 -3.19 2.36
C LEU A 272 -15.02 -3.75 0.96
N SER A 273 -15.06 -5.06 0.76
CA SER A 273 -14.75 -5.66 -0.54
C SER A 273 -15.76 -5.28 -1.63
N ARG A 274 -17.02 -5.03 -1.26
CA ARG A 274 -18.10 -4.66 -2.19
C ARG A 274 -18.02 -3.18 -2.57
N GLN A 275 -17.66 -2.31 -1.64
CA GLN A 275 -17.40 -0.91 -1.95
C GLN A 275 -16.21 -0.81 -2.91
N PHE A 276 -15.13 -1.51 -2.62
CA PHE A 276 -13.93 -1.55 -3.46
C PHE A 276 -13.99 -2.64 -4.56
N ASN A 277 -15.17 -3.06 -5.03
CA ASN A 277 -15.35 -4.29 -5.83
C ASN A 277 -14.45 -4.38 -7.07
N ALA A 278 -14.32 -3.28 -7.83
CA ALA A 278 -13.49 -3.24 -9.04
C ALA A 278 -12.00 -3.41 -8.74
N PHE A 279 -11.54 -2.81 -7.64
CA PHE A 279 -10.17 -2.94 -7.14
C PHE A 279 -9.95 -4.35 -6.54
N TYR A 280 -10.83 -4.75 -5.63
CA TYR A 280 -10.80 -6.02 -4.90
C TYR A 280 -10.79 -7.23 -5.84
N ASN A 281 -11.76 -7.35 -6.76
CA ASN A 281 -11.82 -8.48 -7.70
C ASN A 281 -10.66 -8.44 -8.69
N GLY A 282 -10.19 -7.24 -9.03
CA GLY A 282 -9.07 -7.03 -9.91
C GLY A 282 -7.76 -7.60 -9.38
N LEU A 283 -7.54 -7.46 -8.08
CA LEU A 283 -6.28 -7.79 -7.41
C LEU A 283 -6.32 -9.14 -6.68
N PHE A 284 -7.38 -9.40 -5.90
CA PHE A 284 -7.42 -10.53 -4.96
C PHE A 284 -8.19 -11.75 -5.46
N ALA A 285 -9.18 -11.58 -6.34
CA ALA A 285 -10.00 -12.71 -6.82
C ALA A 285 -9.30 -13.56 -7.89
N ARG A 286 -8.10 -13.18 -8.33
CA ARG A 286 -7.30 -13.92 -9.32
C ARG A 286 -6.50 -15.02 -8.64
N LYS A 287 -6.87 -16.27 -8.87
CA LYS A 287 -6.20 -17.47 -8.30
C LYS A 287 -4.67 -17.50 -8.52
N ALA A 288 -4.21 -16.98 -9.65
CA ALA A 288 -2.77 -16.91 -9.98
C ALA A 288 -1.97 -15.95 -9.08
N LEU A 289 -2.62 -14.95 -8.48
CA LEU A 289 -2.01 -13.96 -7.60
C LEU A 289 -2.34 -14.19 -6.13
N SER A 290 -3.45 -14.87 -5.82
CA SER A 290 -4.07 -14.85 -4.49
C SER A 290 -3.13 -15.18 -3.33
N LYS A 291 -2.19 -16.12 -3.52
CA LYS A 291 -1.21 -16.50 -2.47
C LYS A 291 -0.06 -15.49 -2.30
N HIS A 292 0.24 -14.71 -3.33
CA HIS A 292 1.35 -13.76 -3.37
C HIS A 292 0.95 -12.32 -3.04
N VAL A 293 -0.36 -12.06 -2.96
CA VAL A 293 -0.91 -10.75 -2.60
C VAL A 293 -1.56 -10.77 -1.21
N GLN A 294 -1.22 -11.75 -0.38
CA GLN A 294 -1.81 -11.88 0.95
C GLN A 294 -1.42 -10.71 1.86
N PHE A 295 -0.19 -10.20 1.76
CA PHE A 295 0.23 -9.00 2.51
C PHE A 295 -0.62 -7.77 2.15
N LEU A 296 -0.90 -7.54 0.85
CA LEU A 296 -1.81 -6.50 0.39
C LEU A 296 -3.24 -6.71 0.90
N LYS A 297 -3.69 -7.97 0.95
CA LYS A 297 -5.03 -8.31 1.43
C LYS A 297 -5.16 -8.10 2.93
N ASP A 298 -4.15 -8.49 3.71
CA ASP A 298 -4.09 -8.27 5.14
C ASP A 298 -4.07 -6.77 5.45
N GLU A 299 -3.27 -6.00 4.71
CA GLU A 299 -3.19 -4.55 4.84
C GLU A 299 -4.50 -3.86 4.41
N PHE A 300 -5.17 -4.38 3.38
CA PHE A 300 -6.50 -3.91 2.98
C PHE A 300 -7.54 -4.07 4.11
N VAL A 301 -7.43 -5.12 4.93
CA VAL A 301 -8.27 -5.31 6.12
C VAL A 301 -7.90 -4.32 7.22
N ILE A 302 -6.60 -4.11 7.47
CA ILE A 302 -6.10 -3.11 8.43
C ILE A 302 -6.62 -1.72 8.05
N PHE A 303 -6.52 -1.34 6.78
CA PHE A 303 -7.09 -0.11 6.24
C PHE A 303 -8.58 0.06 6.63
N GLY A 304 -9.38 -0.98 6.41
CA GLY A 304 -10.80 -0.97 6.76
C GLY A 304 -11.05 -0.77 8.26
N LEU A 305 -10.25 -1.43 9.10
CA LEU A 305 -10.37 -1.41 10.56
C LEU A 305 -9.81 -0.15 11.22
N GLN A 306 -8.83 0.51 10.61
CA GLN A 306 -8.09 1.62 11.24
C GLN A 306 -8.34 2.99 10.61
N HIS A 307 -8.59 3.04 9.29
CA HIS A 307 -8.59 4.30 8.54
C HIS A 307 -9.94 4.62 7.90
N TRP A 308 -10.63 3.61 7.36
CA TRP A 308 -11.77 3.86 6.47
C TRP A 308 -13.07 4.28 7.18
N GLY A 309 -13.50 3.52 8.20
CA GLY A 309 -14.68 3.84 9.03
C GLY A 309 -16.03 3.97 8.30
N SER A 310 -16.06 3.74 6.99
CA SER A 310 -17.24 3.92 6.13
C SER A 310 -17.73 2.61 5.49
N ALA A 311 -17.20 1.48 5.95
CA ALA A 311 -17.62 0.14 5.56
C ALA A 311 -17.45 -0.84 6.71
N ILE A 312 -18.15 -1.98 6.62
CA ILE A 312 -17.96 -3.12 7.53
C ILE A 312 -17.09 -4.16 6.83
N ILE A 313 -16.26 -4.86 7.60
CA ILE A 313 -15.45 -5.96 7.07
C ILE A 313 -16.35 -7.15 6.69
N ASP A 314 -16.27 -7.60 5.44
CA ASP A 314 -17.02 -8.76 4.96
C ASP A 314 -16.54 -10.06 5.66
N PRO A 315 -17.40 -11.08 5.87
CA PRO A 315 -16.98 -12.35 6.46
C PRO A 315 -15.81 -13.04 5.73
N LYS A 316 -15.72 -12.90 4.41
CA LYS A 316 -14.61 -13.44 3.58
C LYS A 316 -13.27 -12.72 3.80
N LEU A 317 -13.30 -11.59 4.50
CA LEU A 317 -12.17 -10.79 4.93
C LEU A 317 -12.03 -10.80 6.45
N ALA A 318 -12.46 -11.91 7.09
CA ALA A 318 -12.38 -12.06 8.53
C ALA A 318 -10.97 -11.66 9.04
N PRO A 319 -10.89 -10.65 9.92
CA PRO A 319 -9.62 -10.18 10.43
C PRO A 319 -8.97 -11.23 11.35
N LYS A 320 -7.65 -11.20 11.42
CA LYS A 320 -6.89 -11.97 12.42
C LYS A 320 -7.24 -11.47 13.83
N PRO A 321 -7.11 -12.30 14.89
CA PRO A 321 -7.43 -11.90 16.26
C PRO A 321 -6.76 -10.58 16.68
N LYS A 322 -5.45 -10.47 16.47
CA LYS A 322 -4.68 -9.25 16.75
C LYS A 322 -5.21 -8.00 16.04
N GLN A 323 -5.59 -8.13 14.77
CA GLN A 323 -6.17 -7.01 14.00
C GLN A 323 -7.52 -6.58 14.57
N THR A 324 -8.30 -7.51 15.11
CA THR A 324 -9.60 -7.23 15.73
C THR A 324 -9.45 -6.51 17.06
N GLU A 325 -8.43 -6.88 17.85
CA GLU A 325 -8.12 -6.24 19.13
C GLU A 325 -7.69 -4.78 18.93
N GLU A 326 -6.81 -4.53 17.97
CA GLU A 326 -6.25 -3.20 17.62
C GLU A 326 -7.16 -2.37 16.67
N ALA A 327 -8.35 -2.86 16.36
CA ALA A 327 -9.27 -2.19 15.45
C ALA A 327 -9.78 -0.87 16.04
N ARG A 328 -9.81 0.20 15.23
CA ARG A 328 -10.47 1.46 15.58
C ARG A 328 -11.95 1.42 15.26
N TYR A 329 -12.29 0.91 14.08
CA TYR A 329 -13.64 0.83 13.58
C TYR A 329 -14.15 -0.60 13.71
N ILE A 330 -15.17 -0.79 14.53
CA ILE A 330 -15.78 -2.10 14.76
C ILE A 330 -17.28 -2.09 14.54
N SER A 331 -17.86 -3.26 14.29
CA SER A 331 -19.32 -3.37 14.19
C SER A 331 -19.97 -3.17 15.55
N ARG A 332 -21.25 -2.80 15.53
CA ARG A 332 -22.09 -2.76 16.71
C ARG A 332 -22.10 -4.09 17.48
N GLU A 333 -22.17 -5.21 16.74
CA GLU A 333 -22.19 -6.56 17.32
C GLU A 333 -20.85 -6.91 18.00
N GLU A 334 -19.73 -6.47 17.44
CA GLU A 334 -18.40 -6.60 18.03
C GLU A 334 -18.28 -5.82 19.33
N TYR A 335 -18.69 -4.54 19.33
CA TYR A 335 -18.65 -3.70 20.52
C TYR A 335 -19.53 -4.25 21.64
N ALA A 336 -20.75 -4.69 21.31
CA ALA A 336 -21.67 -5.30 22.28
C ALA A 336 -21.04 -6.54 22.93
N ARG A 337 -20.44 -7.43 22.14
CA ARG A 337 -19.78 -8.64 22.64
C ARG A 337 -18.57 -8.31 23.49
N ARG A 338 -17.72 -7.35 23.06
CA ARG A 338 -16.50 -6.96 23.76
C ARG A 338 -16.75 -6.42 25.17
N TYR A 339 -17.86 -5.71 25.36
CA TYR A 339 -18.21 -5.07 26.64
C TYR A 339 -19.44 -5.69 27.33
N GLY A 340 -19.90 -6.88 26.89
CA GLY A 340 -21.03 -7.58 27.51
C GLY A 340 -22.35 -6.80 27.51
N LEU A 341 -22.60 -5.99 26.47
CA LEU A 341 -23.77 -5.10 26.40
C LEU A 341 -24.94 -5.76 25.68
N SER A 342 -26.16 -5.52 26.17
CA SER A 342 -27.37 -5.84 25.42
C SER A 342 -27.61 -4.85 24.28
N ASP A 343 -28.29 -5.28 23.22
CA ASP A 343 -28.63 -4.43 22.06
C ASP A 343 -29.39 -3.16 22.48
N TYR A 344 -30.27 -3.27 23.49
CA TYR A 344 -31.00 -2.15 24.05
C TYR A 344 -30.07 -1.11 24.70
N LYS A 345 -29.14 -1.55 25.58
CA LYS A 345 -28.20 -0.65 26.26
C LYS A 345 -27.29 0.07 25.26
N LEU A 346 -26.79 -0.65 24.24
CA LEU A 346 -25.94 -0.06 23.22
C LEU A 346 -26.70 0.96 22.35
N LYS A 347 -27.95 0.69 21.99
CA LYS A 347 -28.81 1.67 21.29
C LYS A 347 -28.99 2.94 22.11
N GLN A 348 -29.20 2.82 23.42
CA GLN A 348 -29.32 3.96 24.31
C GLN A 348 -28.01 4.76 24.38
N MET A 349 -26.86 4.10 24.54
CA MET A 349 -25.56 4.77 24.57
C MET A 349 -25.22 5.51 23.27
N ILE A 350 -25.66 4.98 22.12
CA ILE A 350 -25.54 5.66 20.82
C ILE A 350 -26.46 6.89 20.77
N ALA A 351 -27.71 6.76 21.25
CA ALA A 351 -28.67 7.87 21.28
C ALA A 351 -28.23 9.00 22.23
N ASP A 352 -27.62 8.64 23.37
CA ASP A 352 -27.11 9.56 24.38
C ASP A 352 -25.77 10.21 23.94
N GLY A 353 -25.21 9.83 22.78
CA GLY A 353 -23.95 10.36 22.25
C GLY A 353 -22.69 9.86 22.96
N VAL A 354 -22.82 8.90 23.88
CA VAL A 354 -21.70 8.29 24.63
C VAL A 354 -20.83 7.40 23.71
N VAL A 355 -21.46 6.76 22.73
CA VAL A 355 -20.80 5.92 21.73
C VAL A 355 -20.83 6.63 20.38
N SER A 356 -19.63 6.94 19.84
CA SER A 356 -19.49 7.55 18.53
C SER A 356 -19.72 6.52 17.43
N ALA A 357 -20.87 6.65 16.77
CA ALA A 357 -21.37 5.70 15.79
C ALA A 357 -21.66 6.36 14.44
N LYS A 358 -21.18 5.74 13.36
CA LYS A 358 -21.47 6.13 11.97
C LYS A 358 -22.45 5.14 11.36
N LYS A 359 -23.47 5.69 10.67
CA LYS A 359 -24.39 4.89 9.84
C LYS A 359 -23.76 4.66 8.48
N VAL A 360 -23.65 3.41 8.09
CA VAL A 360 -23.16 2.99 6.77
C VAL A 360 -24.31 2.35 6.00
N ALA A 361 -24.52 2.76 4.75
CA ALA A 361 -25.60 2.20 3.94
C ALA A 361 -25.38 0.70 3.67
N ALA A 362 -26.47 -0.06 3.76
CA ALA A 362 -26.51 -1.50 3.61
C ALA A 362 -27.67 -1.89 2.68
N GLY A 363 -27.56 -1.52 1.40
CA GLY A 363 -28.68 -1.65 0.45
C GLY A 363 -29.85 -0.76 0.87
N LYS A 364 -31.01 -1.36 1.16
CA LYS A 364 -32.19 -0.65 1.71
C LYS A 364 -32.12 -0.40 3.22
N THR A 365 -31.11 -0.94 3.90
CA THR A 365 -30.95 -0.84 5.36
C THR A 365 -29.70 -0.03 5.72
N HIS A 366 -29.46 0.21 7.01
CA HIS A 366 -28.24 0.82 7.50
C HIS A 366 -27.60 -0.10 8.53
N ARG A 367 -26.27 -0.14 8.53
CA ARG A 367 -25.48 -0.76 9.60
C ARG A 367 -24.72 0.31 10.37
N ILE A 368 -24.27 -0.06 11.57
CA ILE A 368 -23.59 0.86 12.48
C ILE A 368 -22.13 0.42 12.64
N VAL A 369 -21.23 1.36 12.41
CA VAL A 369 -19.79 1.25 12.70
C VAL A 369 -19.48 2.17 13.87
N ILE A 370 -18.77 1.64 14.88
CA ILE A 370 -18.37 2.39 16.08
C ILE A 370 -16.91 2.80 15.93
N ASP A 371 -16.62 4.07 16.20
CA ASP A 371 -15.25 4.61 16.25
C ASP A 371 -14.74 4.57 17.68
N LEU A 372 -13.87 3.59 17.99
CA LEU A 372 -13.27 3.41 19.30
C LEU A 372 -12.33 4.54 19.70
N ALA A 373 -11.73 5.27 18.74
CA ALA A 373 -10.88 6.41 19.09
C ALA A 373 -11.69 7.57 19.67
N ASN A 374 -12.98 7.64 19.33
CA ASN A 374 -13.92 8.67 19.77
C ASN A 374 -15.01 8.11 20.71
N THR A 375 -14.83 6.89 21.22
CA THR A 375 -15.77 6.22 22.12
C THR A 375 -15.02 5.78 23.36
N GLN A 376 -15.51 6.17 24.54
CA GLN A 376 -14.97 5.63 25.78
C GLN A 376 -15.67 4.31 26.14
N PRO A 377 -14.92 3.31 26.66
CA PRO A 377 -15.53 2.06 27.12
C PRO A 377 -16.49 2.33 28.28
N PRO A 378 -17.58 1.57 28.42
CA PRO A 378 -18.51 1.73 29.53
C PRO A 378 -17.80 1.43 30.86
N ALA A 379 -17.98 2.30 31.84
CA ALA A 379 -17.48 2.12 33.20
C ALA A 379 -18.54 1.44 34.10
N ASP A 380 -18.07 0.56 34.98
CA ASP A 380 -18.89 -0.07 36.00
C ASP A 380 -19.44 0.95 37.00
N SER A 381 -20.69 0.77 37.42
CA SER A 381 -21.39 1.65 38.33
C SER A 381 -21.51 1.01 39.72
N GLU A 382 -21.09 1.72 40.77
CA GLU A 382 -21.31 1.30 42.16
C GLU A 382 -22.78 1.38 42.60
N GLY A 383 -23.62 2.10 41.84
CA GLY A 383 -25.03 2.27 42.11
C GLY A 383 -25.52 3.64 41.66
N ILE A 384 -26.84 3.81 41.60
CA ILE A 384 -27.49 5.07 41.20
C ILE A 384 -28.15 5.70 42.41
N VAL A 385 -27.99 7.01 42.52
CA VAL A 385 -28.66 7.85 43.52
C VAL A 385 -29.54 8.89 42.83
N THR A 386 -30.51 9.41 43.57
CA THR A 386 -31.29 10.57 43.14
C THR A 386 -30.41 11.83 43.17
N VAL A 387 -30.80 12.85 42.40
CA VAL A 387 -30.09 14.16 42.44
C VAL A 387 -30.08 14.78 43.84
N ARG A 388 -31.09 14.50 44.68
CA ARG A 388 -31.16 15.01 46.05
C ARG A 388 -30.14 14.33 46.96
N GLU A 389 -29.95 13.03 46.81
CA GLU A 389 -28.93 12.28 47.54
C GLU A 389 -27.52 12.65 47.06
N ALA A 390 -27.30 12.78 45.74
CA ALA A 390 -26.04 13.26 45.19
C ALA A 390 -25.68 14.65 45.72
N ALA A 391 -26.65 15.58 45.72
CA ALA A 391 -26.51 16.92 46.30
C ALA A 391 -26.16 16.86 47.80
N LYS A 392 -26.78 15.96 48.56
CA LYS A 392 -26.49 15.76 49.98
C LYS A 392 -25.07 15.21 50.21
N ILE A 393 -24.61 14.27 49.38
CA ILE A 393 -23.26 13.69 49.47
C ILE A 393 -22.20 14.75 49.19
N ILE A 394 -22.40 15.56 48.14
CA ILE A 394 -21.42 16.60 47.74
C ILE A 394 -21.52 17.85 48.65
N GLY A 395 -22.67 18.07 49.29
CA GLY A 395 -22.92 19.27 50.11
C GLY A 395 -23.29 20.51 49.29
N LEU A 396 -23.83 20.33 48.08
CA LEU A 396 -24.23 21.43 47.19
C LEU A 396 -25.75 21.48 46.97
N PRO A 397 -26.35 22.67 46.74
CA PRO A 397 -27.74 22.76 46.32
C PRO A 397 -27.97 22.01 45.00
N VAL A 398 -29.15 21.38 44.86
CA VAL A 398 -29.53 20.62 43.65
C VAL A 398 -29.45 21.47 42.37
N SER A 399 -29.80 22.76 42.45
CA SER A 399 -29.70 23.69 41.31
C SER A 399 -28.26 23.89 40.84
N VAL A 400 -27.32 24.07 41.78
CA VAL A 400 -25.89 24.23 41.50
C VAL A 400 -25.32 22.93 40.93
N LEU A 401 -25.63 21.78 41.53
CA LEU A 401 -25.13 20.50 41.04
C LEU A 401 -25.64 20.19 39.61
N ARG A 402 -26.90 20.52 39.30
CA ARG A 402 -27.42 20.43 37.93
C ARG A 402 -26.68 21.34 36.96
N HIS A 403 -26.45 22.60 37.35
CA HIS A 403 -25.70 23.55 36.54
C HIS A 403 -24.28 23.04 36.25
N LEU A 404 -23.58 22.55 37.27
CA LEU A 404 -22.23 21.98 37.14
C LEU A 404 -22.18 20.80 36.17
N ARG A 405 -23.24 19.97 36.12
CA ARG A 405 -23.35 18.90 35.13
C ARG A 405 -23.64 19.44 33.73
N THR A 406 -24.53 20.42 33.60
CA THR A 406 -24.88 21.02 32.31
C THR A 406 -23.70 21.79 31.70
N CYS A 407 -22.88 22.48 32.50
CA CYS A 407 -21.70 23.20 32.02
C CYS A 407 -20.44 22.32 31.92
N GLY A 408 -20.54 21.01 32.22
CA GLY A 408 -19.45 20.04 32.05
C GLY A 408 -18.41 19.99 33.18
N ALA A 409 -18.59 20.77 34.25
CA ALA A 409 -17.71 20.75 35.41
C ALA A 409 -17.83 19.46 36.25
N PHE A 410 -19.02 18.85 36.26
CA PHE A 410 -19.22 17.50 36.78
C PHE A 410 -18.93 16.48 35.68
N GLU A 411 -17.81 15.78 35.79
CA GLU A 411 -17.41 14.72 34.86
C GLU A 411 -18.16 13.42 35.19
N ALA A 412 -19.05 12.99 34.29
CA ALA A 412 -19.74 11.70 34.41
C ALA A 412 -19.06 10.67 33.49
N LYS A 413 -18.72 9.51 34.03
CA LYS A 413 -18.17 8.42 33.22
C LYS A 413 -19.24 7.86 32.25
N PRO A 414 -18.84 7.32 31.08
CA PRO A 414 -19.74 6.61 30.17
C PRO A 414 -20.33 5.37 30.86
N ARG A 415 -21.65 5.17 30.82
CA ARG A 415 -22.33 4.05 31.52
C ARG A 415 -23.08 3.13 30.58
N ALA A 416 -23.11 1.85 30.93
CA ALA A 416 -23.89 0.81 30.24
C ALA A 416 -25.39 0.92 30.56
N GLY A 417 -26.06 1.92 29.95
CA GLY A 417 -27.44 2.31 30.23
C GLY A 417 -27.54 3.24 31.44
N GLN A 418 -28.63 4.01 31.52
CA GLN A 418 -28.86 4.99 32.60
C GLN A 418 -27.79 6.11 32.70
N ALA A 419 -27.11 6.46 31.61
CA ALA A 419 -26.01 7.44 31.58
C ALA A 419 -26.37 8.83 32.12
N ALA A 420 -27.64 9.26 31.98
CA ALA A 420 -28.14 10.52 32.55
C ALA A 420 -28.37 10.47 34.07
N SER A 421 -28.21 9.31 34.72
CA SER A 421 -28.40 9.15 36.16
C SER A 421 -27.20 9.69 36.95
N TRP A 422 -27.34 9.80 38.27
CA TRP A 422 -26.25 10.17 39.17
C TRP A 422 -25.64 8.91 39.76
N HIS A 423 -24.44 8.57 39.32
CA HIS A 423 -23.73 7.38 39.79
C HIS A 423 -22.92 7.70 41.03
N ILE A 424 -22.97 6.80 42.03
CA ILE A 424 -22.33 7.00 43.33
C ILE A 424 -20.83 7.29 43.19
N ASP A 425 -20.15 6.58 42.30
CA ASP A 425 -18.72 6.73 42.07
C ASP A 425 -18.37 8.04 41.36
N ASP A 426 -19.19 8.54 40.43
CA ASP A 426 -18.99 9.88 39.84
C ASP A 426 -19.18 10.98 40.90
N VAL A 427 -20.21 10.83 41.74
CA VAL A 427 -20.52 11.75 42.84
C VAL A 427 -19.36 11.81 43.85
N LYS A 428 -18.84 10.64 44.26
CA LYS A 428 -17.67 10.54 45.14
C LYS A 428 -16.41 11.11 44.49
N ALA A 429 -16.15 10.80 43.23
CA ALA A 429 -14.98 11.29 42.50
C ALA A 429 -15.00 12.83 42.39
N PHE A 430 -16.15 13.41 42.08
CA PHE A 430 -16.33 14.86 42.05
C PHE A 430 -16.07 15.50 43.42
N LEU A 431 -16.60 14.92 44.50
CA LEU A 431 -16.35 15.38 45.87
C LEU A 431 -14.86 15.32 46.21
N MET A 432 -14.19 14.20 45.93
CA MET A 432 -12.75 14.05 46.20
C MET A 432 -11.90 15.06 45.42
N LYS A 433 -12.25 15.32 44.16
CA LYS A 433 -11.60 16.36 43.34
C LYS A 433 -11.76 17.75 43.96
N GLY A 434 -12.94 18.06 44.49
CA GLY A 434 -13.20 19.30 45.23
C GLY A 434 -12.39 19.43 46.51
N ILE A 435 -12.28 18.36 47.30
CA ILE A 435 -11.47 18.34 48.54
C ILE A 435 -10.00 18.56 48.23
N ALA A 436 -9.45 17.83 47.25
CA ALA A 436 -8.05 17.99 46.86
C ALA A 436 -7.72 19.41 46.38
N LEU A 437 -8.65 20.07 45.68
CA LEU A 437 -8.51 21.47 45.29
C LEU A 437 -8.50 22.42 46.50
N ALA A 438 -9.29 22.13 47.53
CA ALA A 438 -9.32 22.92 48.76
C ALA A 438 -8.01 22.79 49.57
N ASP A 439 -7.48 21.57 49.71
CA ASP A 439 -6.23 21.31 50.45
C ASP A 439 -5.01 22.01 49.82
N MET A 440 -5.01 22.26 48.51
CA MET A 440 -3.95 22.97 47.79
C MET A 440 -4.01 24.50 47.92
N ILE A 441 -5.11 25.07 48.46
CA ILE A 441 -5.32 26.52 48.57
C ILE A 441 -4.77 27.07 49.90
N ASP A 442 -4.63 26.24 50.93
CA ASP A 442 -4.15 26.65 52.26
C ASP A 442 -2.65 27.06 52.31
N GLN A 443 -1.93 27.09 51.18
CA GLN A 443 -0.47 27.32 51.15
C GLN A 443 0.01 28.69 50.61
N GLU A 444 -0.85 29.61 50.13
CA GLU A 444 -0.40 30.95 49.65
C GLU A 444 -1.38 32.11 49.97
N PRO A 445 -1.00 33.13 50.77
CA PRO A 445 -1.76 34.36 50.96
C PRO A 445 -1.27 35.56 50.11
N PRO A 446 -2.16 36.54 49.79
CA PRO A 446 -3.51 36.71 50.32
C PRO A 446 -4.59 36.20 49.35
N MET A 447 -5.33 35.16 49.76
CA MET A 447 -6.53 34.69 49.06
C MET A 447 -7.79 34.93 49.90
N ILE A 448 -8.87 35.36 49.25
CA ILE A 448 -10.22 35.44 49.86
C ILE A 448 -10.85 34.06 49.76
N SER A 449 -11.40 33.53 50.85
CA SER A 449 -11.99 32.19 50.83
C SER A 449 -13.24 32.14 49.94
N LEU A 450 -13.41 31.03 49.20
CA LEU A 450 -14.64 30.81 48.43
C LEU A 450 -15.88 30.91 49.34
N SER A 451 -15.75 30.56 50.62
CA SER A 451 -16.80 30.71 51.63
C SER A 451 -17.21 32.17 51.88
N GLU A 452 -16.27 33.11 51.89
CA GLU A 452 -16.54 34.55 52.01
C GLU A 452 -17.19 35.09 50.73
N VAL A 453 -16.69 34.68 49.57
CA VAL A 453 -17.31 35.02 48.28
C VAL A 453 -18.75 34.49 48.24
N MET A 454 -18.99 33.23 48.62
CA MET A 454 -20.31 32.58 48.60
C MET A 454 -21.32 33.09 49.63
N ARG A 455 -20.85 33.75 50.71
CA ARG A 455 -21.72 34.48 51.67
C ARG A 455 -22.27 35.79 51.08
N SER A 456 -21.68 36.28 49.99
CA SER A 456 -22.24 37.38 49.20
C SER A 456 -23.59 36.93 48.61
N LYS A 457 -24.62 37.77 48.73
CA LYS A 457 -25.97 37.47 48.20
C LYS A 457 -25.98 37.51 46.66
N PHE A 458 -25.56 36.42 46.01
CA PHE A 458 -25.83 36.22 44.60
C PHE A 458 -27.31 35.88 44.40
N ARG A 459 -28.00 36.63 43.55
CA ARG A 459 -29.44 36.45 43.27
C ARG A 459 -29.75 35.20 42.43
N ASP A 460 -28.75 34.62 41.77
CA ASP A 460 -28.91 33.50 40.84
C ASP A 460 -27.98 32.33 41.20
N ALA A 461 -28.52 31.11 41.10
CA ALA A 461 -27.79 29.87 41.37
C ALA A 461 -26.76 29.56 40.28
N ASN A 462 -27.00 30.00 39.04
CA ASN A 462 -26.06 29.80 37.93
C ASN A 462 -24.78 30.62 38.14
N THR A 463 -24.90 31.88 38.59
CA THR A 463 -23.75 32.72 38.94
C THR A 463 -22.85 32.08 40.01
N LYS A 464 -23.44 31.37 40.99
CA LYS A 464 -22.67 30.61 41.99
C LYS A 464 -21.94 29.42 41.38
N GLY A 465 -22.59 28.73 40.44
CA GLY A 465 -21.98 27.65 39.68
C GLY A 465 -20.81 28.14 38.83
N ASP A 466 -21.00 29.23 38.09
CA ASP A 466 -19.99 29.82 37.20
C ASP A 466 -18.75 30.29 37.98
N LEU A 467 -18.93 30.89 39.17
CA LEU A 467 -17.80 31.23 40.06
C LEU A 467 -17.01 30.00 40.51
N GLY A 468 -17.70 28.89 40.80
CA GLY A 468 -17.05 27.62 41.13
C GLY A 468 -16.28 27.02 39.95
N VAL A 469 -16.80 27.13 38.74
CA VAL A 469 -16.11 26.71 37.51
C VAL A 469 -14.89 27.59 37.25
N CYS A 470 -15.03 28.91 37.30
CA CYS A 470 -13.91 29.84 37.13
C CYS A 470 -12.80 29.61 38.17
N ALA A 471 -13.13 29.30 39.42
CA ALA A 471 -12.14 28.95 40.44
C ALA A 471 -11.39 27.64 40.11
N ALA A 472 -12.08 26.65 39.53
CA ALA A 472 -11.47 25.41 39.08
C ALA A 472 -10.64 25.57 37.79
N GLU A 473 -11.02 26.48 36.90
CA GLU A 473 -10.37 26.71 35.59
C GLU A 473 -9.22 27.74 35.62
N ALA A 474 -9.28 28.75 36.49
CA ALA A 474 -8.24 29.78 36.61
C ALA A 474 -6.84 29.22 36.95
N LYS A 475 -6.76 27.96 37.38
CA LYS A 475 -5.51 27.25 37.71
C LYS A 475 -5.01 26.29 36.60
N ARG A 476 -5.70 26.22 35.44
CA ARG A 476 -5.20 25.52 34.23
C ARG A 476 -4.30 26.40 33.34
N ARG A 477 -4.08 27.67 33.68
CA ARG A 477 -3.17 28.59 33.00
C ARG A 477 -1.94 28.88 33.83
#